data_AF-A0A924CCQ0-F1
#
_entry.id   AF-A0A924CCQ0-F1
#
_cell.length_a   1.000
_cell.length_b   1.000
_cell.length_c   1.000
_cell.angle_alpha   90.00
_cell.angle_beta   90.00
_cell.angle_gamma   90.00
#
_symmetry.space_group_name_H-M   'P 1'
#
loop_
_entity.id
_entity.type
_entity.pdbx_description
1 polymer ?
#
loop_
_entity_poly.entity_id
_entity_poly.type
_entity_poly.pdbx_seq_one_letter_code
_entity_poly.pdbx_strand_id
1 'polypeptide(L)'
;MMNTFILKIIKGKIEAKKIGVFSIFCMLVLVSRGQVVSWDNLLSMVNMAKPKLTVYITKKGFAYSGKDEIKDTLLSRFNYIKLQNKKDKIIDSTIRVLFTGDIKETALISYQTTSYAEFDELLTAMKKDGFYCNTPAAAAQTEPVLFQHNDITVRTFFSVTDSIKNYALQVQKKILPNPKDVNFGDDLLAFNSHEYLSYYFGKNNVKNDIYFLSENEVARCSVLFLNTNRQVVYIWKDDVNKCTIDHLLFGGQQKLESLKQNDNFIAENNWILKSGIHAGMSLFELRRLNENDFKFYGGNAANSGLVLQHNTGKLDFKKENIILGCMNCNDKNFSSAAIINADDAIADEKILFVLTIALNP
;
A
#
# COMPACT_ATOMS: atom_id res chain seq x y z
N MET A 1 -69.12 -41.34 -15.53
CA MET A 1 -68.14 -40.80 -16.50
C MET A 1 -67.30 -39.62 -15.95
N MET A 2 -67.70 -38.99 -14.83
CA MET A 2 -67.02 -37.80 -14.27
C MET A 2 -65.71 -38.09 -13.51
N ASN A 3 -65.54 -39.28 -12.94
CA ASN A 3 -64.32 -39.65 -12.17
C ASN A 3 -63.07 -39.83 -13.05
N THR A 4 -63.22 -40.24 -14.31
CA THR A 4 -62.08 -40.48 -15.21
C THR A 4 -61.45 -39.17 -15.73
N PHE A 5 -62.24 -38.10 -15.80
CA PHE A 5 -61.78 -36.80 -16.28
C PHE A 5 -60.97 -36.04 -15.22
N ILE A 6 -61.41 -36.09 -13.95
CA ILE A 6 -60.70 -35.47 -12.82
C ILE A 6 -59.34 -36.15 -12.61
N LEU A 7 -59.25 -37.48 -12.73
CA LEU A 7 -57.98 -38.20 -12.60
C LEU A 7 -56.97 -37.84 -13.71
N LYS A 8 -57.43 -37.58 -14.94
CA LYS A 8 -56.56 -37.13 -16.05
C LYS A 8 -56.01 -35.72 -15.82
N ILE A 9 -56.83 -34.81 -15.30
CA ILE A 9 -56.40 -33.44 -14.99
C ILE A 9 -55.39 -33.41 -13.84
N ILE A 10 -55.59 -34.25 -12.80
CA ILE A 10 -54.65 -34.35 -11.67
C ILE A 10 -53.32 -34.97 -12.12
N LYS A 11 -53.32 -36.03 -12.94
CA LYS A 11 -52.07 -36.60 -13.50
C LYS A 11 -51.29 -35.60 -14.35
N GLY A 12 -51.96 -34.84 -15.23
CA GLY A 12 -51.32 -33.82 -16.06
C GLY A 12 -50.66 -32.69 -15.26
N LYS A 13 -51.30 -32.23 -14.16
CA LYS A 13 -50.71 -31.23 -13.27
C LYS A 13 -49.50 -31.73 -12.49
N ILE A 14 -49.46 -33.02 -12.13
CA ILE A 14 -48.33 -33.63 -11.44
C ILE A 14 -47.13 -33.79 -12.39
N GLU A 15 -47.35 -34.16 -13.64
CA GLU A 15 -46.27 -34.28 -14.64
C GLU A 15 -45.70 -32.91 -15.03
N ALA A 16 -46.54 -31.88 -15.21
CA ALA A 16 -46.07 -30.52 -15.49
C ALA A 16 -45.22 -29.94 -14.34
N LYS A 17 -45.59 -30.19 -13.07
CA LYS A 17 -44.77 -29.79 -11.91
C LYS A 17 -43.43 -30.53 -11.85
N LYS A 18 -43.41 -31.83 -12.18
CA LYS A 18 -42.17 -32.62 -12.21
C LYS A 18 -41.21 -32.14 -13.29
N ILE A 19 -41.72 -31.77 -14.46
CA ILE A 19 -40.92 -31.19 -15.56
C ILE A 19 -40.35 -29.83 -15.15
N GLY A 20 -41.14 -28.96 -14.49
CA GLY A 20 -40.67 -27.67 -14.00
C GLY A 20 -39.54 -27.78 -12.96
N VAL A 21 -39.68 -28.68 -11.98
CA VAL A 21 -38.65 -28.92 -10.96
C VAL A 21 -37.38 -29.53 -11.56
N PHE A 22 -37.51 -30.44 -12.53
CA PHE A 22 -36.37 -31.05 -13.22
C PHE A 22 -35.62 -30.03 -14.10
N SER A 23 -36.32 -29.12 -14.79
CA SER A 23 -35.68 -28.03 -15.55
C SER A 23 -34.97 -27.03 -14.64
N ILE A 24 -35.52 -26.69 -13.47
CA ILE A 24 -34.86 -25.83 -12.47
C ILE A 24 -33.62 -26.55 -11.90
N PHE A 25 -33.70 -27.85 -11.64
CA PHE A 25 -32.57 -28.64 -11.14
C PHE A 25 -31.46 -28.77 -12.21
N CYS A 26 -31.81 -29.03 -13.47
CA CYS A 26 -30.84 -29.07 -14.58
C CYS A 26 -30.19 -27.70 -14.83
N MET A 27 -30.96 -26.60 -14.72
CA MET A 27 -30.40 -25.23 -14.78
C MET A 27 -29.45 -24.97 -13.60
N LEU A 28 -29.78 -25.41 -12.38
CA LEU A 28 -28.90 -25.26 -11.21
C LEU A 28 -27.62 -26.11 -11.30
N VAL A 29 -27.69 -27.31 -11.87
CA VAL A 29 -26.52 -28.19 -12.05
C VAL A 29 -25.59 -27.67 -13.16
N LEU A 30 -26.14 -27.10 -14.23
CA LEU A 30 -25.34 -26.52 -15.33
C LEU A 30 -24.62 -25.21 -14.97
N VAL A 31 -25.07 -24.50 -13.92
CA VAL A 31 -24.42 -23.27 -13.43
C VAL A 31 -23.28 -23.57 -12.46
N SER A 32 -23.11 -24.82 -12.01
CA SER A 32 -21.96 -25.21 -11.18
C SER A 32 -20.69 -25.51 -12.01
N ARG A 33 -20.28 -24.57 -12.87
CA ARG A 33 -18.88 -24.53 -13.31
C ARG A 33 -18.06 -24.05 -12.13
N GLY A 34 -17.69 -24.99 -11.26
CA GLY A 34 -16.95 -24.70 -10.04
C GLY A 34 -15.65 -23.98 -10.38
N GLN A 35 -15.56 -22.71 -10.00
CA GLN A 35 -14.33 -21.94 -10.02
C GLN A 35 -13.26 -22.70 -9.25
N VAL A 36 -12.12 -23.02 -9.90
CA VAL A 36 -11.05 -23.83 -9.27
C VAL A 36 -10.49 -23.12 -8.04
N VAL A 37 -10.33 -21.81 -8.13
CA VAL A 37 -9.82 -20.95 -7.06
C VAL A 37 -10.80 -19.80 -6.84
N SER A 38 -11.49 -19.80 -5.70
CA SER A 38 -12.31 -18.68 -5.25
C SER A 38 -11.48 -17.59 -4.57
N TRP A 39 -12.09 -16.42 -4.38
CA TRP A 39 -11.48 -15.31 -3.66
C TRP A 39 -11.10 -15.69 -2.21
N ASP A 40 -11.99 -16.39 -1.49
CA ASP A 40 -11.70 -16.92 -0.14
C ASP A 40 -10.48 -17.85 -0.14
N ASN A 41 -10.28 -18.64 -1.20
CA ASN A 41 -9.10 -19.49 -1.31
C ASN A 41 -7.83 -18.63 -1.38
N LEU A 42 -7.81 -17.55 -2.17
CA LEU A 42 -6.65 -16.66 -2.29
C LEU A 42 -6.33 -15.96 -0.96
N LEU A 43 -7.35 -15.44 -0.27
CA LEU A 43 -7.18 -14.85 1.06
C LEU A 43 -6.70 -15.87 2.09
N SER A 44 -7.20 -17.11 2.05
CA SER A 44 -6.71 -18.15 2.95
C SER A 44 -5.24 -18.46 2.67
N MET A 45 -4.85 -18.54 1.40
CA MET A 45 -3.49 -18.89 0.96
C MET A 45 -2.46 -17.88 1.45
N VAL A 46 -2.74 -16.58 1.35
CA VAL A 46 -1.77 -15.53 1.77
C VAL A 46 -1.52 -15.52 3.29
N ASN A 47 -2.40 -16.15 4.07
CA ASN A 47 -2.28 -16.29 5.52
C ASN A 47 -1.62 -17.60 5.97
N MET A 48 -1.33 -18.53 5.05
CA MET A 48 -0.80 -19.85 5.40
C MET A 48 0.74 -19.85 5.44
N ALA A 49 1.29 -20.57 6.43
CA ALA A 49 2.70 -20.94 6.42
C ALA A 49 3.03 -21.81 5.20
N LYS A 50 4.22 -21.62 4.60
CA LYS A 50 4.65 -22.28 3.35
C LYS A 50 4.37 -23.79 3.27
N PRO A 51 4.68 -24.63 4.28
CA PRO A 51 4.43 -26.07 4.17
C PRO A 51 2.93 -26.39 4.06
N LYS A 52 2.08 -25.68 4.81
CA LYS A 52 0.62 -25.84 4.76
C LYS A 52 0.06 -25.32 3.44
N LEU A 53 0.59 -24.21 2.94
CA LEU A 53 0.21 -23.61 1.67
C LEU A 53 0.46 -24.57 0.50
N THR A 54 1.64 -25.17 0.40
CA THR A 54 1.95 -26.13 -0.69
C THR A 54 0.97 -27.30 -0.68
N VAL A 55 0.70 -27.91 0.48
CA VAL A 55 -0.28 -29.00 0.61
C VAL A 55 -1.68 -28.54 0.20
N TYR A 56 -2.08 -27.32 0.59
CA TYR A 56 -3.37 -26.75 0.23
C TYR A 56 -3.51 -26.55 -1.29
N ILE A 57 -2.50 -25.96 -1.92
CA ILE A 57 -2.44 -25.75 -3.38
C ILE A 57 -2.52 -27.08 -4.13
N THR A 58 -1.79 -28.11 -3.69
CA THR A 58 -1.85 -29.45 -4.29
C THR A 58 -3.23 -30.09 -4.16
N LYS A 59 -3.90 -29.94 -3.01
CA LYS A 59 -5.29 -30.40 -2.83
C LYS A 59 -6.28 -29.69 -3.75
N LYS A 60 -5.98 -28.46 -4.20
CA LYS A 60 -6.77 -27.71 -5.18
C LYS A 60 -6.46 -28.10 -6.63
N GLY A 61 -5.63 -29.13 -6.86
CA GLY A 61 -5.34 -29.66 -8.20
C GLY A 61 -4.14 -29.00 -8.89
N PHE A 62 -3.33 -28.23 -8.18
CA PHE A 62 -2.14 -27.60 -8.75
C PHE A 62 -0.88 -28.40 -8.41
N ALA A 63 -0.01 -28.62 -9.38
CA ALA A 63 1.28 -29.25 -9.17
C ALA A 63 2.41 -28.26 -9.32
N TYR A 64 3.42 -28.39 -8.46
CA TYR A 64 4.64 -27.60 -8.55
C TYR A 64 5.34 -27.85 -9.89
N SER A 65 5.71 -26.78 -10.58
CA SER A 65 6.33 -26.84 -11.91
C SER A 65 7.68 -26.13 -12.00
N GLY A 66 8.19 -25.62 -10.88
CA GLY A 66 9.49 -24.94 -10.83
C GLY A 66 9.46 -23.61 -10.07
N LYS A 67 10.52 -22.84 -10.27
CA LYS A 67 10.63 -21.47 -9.77
C LYS A 67 10.77 -20.52 -10.95
N ASP A 68 10.09 -19.39 -10.87
CA ASP A 68 10.24 -18.28 -11.79
C ASP A 68 10.89 -17.13 -11.03
N GLU A 69 11.79 -16.42 -11.69
CA GLU A 69 12.43 -15.24 -11.16
C GLU A 69 11.73 -14.01 -11.74
N ILE A 70 11.10 -13.21 -10.88
CA ILE A 70 10.50 -11.94 -11.27
C ILE A 70 11.33 -10.84 -10.61
N LYS A 71 12.16 -10.17 -11.43
CA LYS A 71 13.20 -9.24 -10.96
C LYS A 71 14.13 -9.94 -9.98
N ASP A 72 14.22 -9.48 -8.74
CA ASP A 72 15.07 -10.05 -7.69
C ASP A 72 14.29 -10.96 -6.71
N THR A 73 13.15 -11.50 -7.14
CA THR A 73 12.29 -12.36 -6.30
C THR A 73 12.07 -13.72 -6.94
N LEU A 74 12.39 -14.78 -6.18
CA LEU A 74 12.08 -16.16 -6.53
C LEU A 74 10.64 -16.50 -6.14
N LEU A 75 9.82 -16.83 -7.13
CA LEU A 75 8.45 -17.30 -6.96
C LEU A 75 8.35 -18.78 -7.28
N SER A 76 7.68 -19.54 -6.42
CA SER A 76 7.33 -20.94 -6.71
C SER A 76 6.11 -20.97 -7.63
N ARG A 77 6.23 -21.70 -8.74
CA ARG A 77 5.19 -21.83 -9.76
C ARG A 77 4.44 -23.14 -9.62
N PHE A 78 3.13 -23.08 -9.73
CA PHE A 78 2.24 -24.23 -9.71
C PHE A 78 1.27 -24.17 -10.87
N ASN A 79 1.28 -25.18 -11.74
CA ASN A 79 0.37 -25.30 -12.86
C ASN A 79 -0.83 -26.17 -12.46
N TYR A 80 -2.03 -25.76 -12.86
CA TYR A 80 -3.22 -26.59 -12.63
C TYR A 80 -3.15 -27.86 -13.48
N ILE A 81 -3.23 -29.02 -12.82
CA ILE A 81 -3.33 -30.32 -13.49
C ILE A 81 -4.76 -30.80 -13.36
N LYS A 82 -5.44 -30.93 -14.50
CA LYS A 82 -6.78 -31.48 -14.54
C LYS A 82 -6.75 -32.95 -14.12
N LEU A 83 -7.41 -33.29 -13.01
CA LEU A 83 -7.74 -34.68 -12.69
C LEU A 83 -8.77 -35.16 -13.71
N GLN A 84 -8.30 -35.81 -14.78
CA GLN A 84 -9.20 -36.39 -15.79
C GLN A 84 -9.98 -37.54 -15.14
N ASN A 85 -11.22 -37.28 -14.74
CA ASN A 85 -12.17 -38.35 -14.48
C ASN A 85 -12.50 -39.02 -15.82
N LYS A 86 -12.20 -40.32 -15.94
CA LYS A 86 -12.31 -41.14 -17.17
C LYS A 86 -13.67 -41.13 -17.87
N LYS A 87 -14.72 -40.51 -17.31
CA LYS A 87 -16.10 -40.63 -17.79
C LYS A 87 -16.67 -39.40 -18.50
N ASP A 88 -16.11 -38.21 -18.35
CA ASP A 88 -16.65 -36.99 -18.99
C ASP A 88 -15.57 -36.22 -19.76
N LYS A 89 -15.63 -36.30 -21.09
CA LYS A 89 -14.74 -35.62 -22.06
C LYS A 89 -15.09 -34.14 -22.25
N ILE A 90 -15.39 -33.39 -21.18
CA ILE A 90 -15.47 -31.93 -21.32
C ILE A 90 -14.03 -31.42 -21.30
N ILE A 91 -13.53 -30.95 -22.45
CA ILE A 91 -12.21 -30.32 -22.55
C ILE A 91 -12.31 -28.93 -21.95
N ASP A 92 -11.58 -28.69 -20.86
CA ASP A 92 -11.42 -27.35 -20.28
C ASP A 92 -10.11 -26.80 -20.85
N SER A 93 -10.20 -25.81 -21.73
CA SER A 93 -9.04 -25.15 -22.34
C SER A 93 -8.47 -24.03 -21.47
N THR A 94 -9.06 -23.77 -20.31
CA THR A 94 -8.61 -22.71 -19.41
C THR A 94 -7.28 -23.08 -18.76
N ILE A 95 -6.26 -22.27 -19.03
CA ILE A 95 -4.94 -22.40 -18.40
C ILE A 95 -4.99 -21.65 -17.08
N ARG A 96 -4.49 -22.28 -16.01
CA ARG A 96 -4.45 -21.69 -14.66
C ARG A 96 -3.08 -21.91 -14.04
N VAL A 97 -2.53 -20.85 -13.46
CA VAL A 97 -1.21 -20.87 -12.81
C VAL A 97 -1.29 -20.12 -11.49
N LEU A 98 -0.66 -20.68 -10.46
CA LEU A 98 -0.44 -20.02 -9.18
C LEU A 98 1.05 -19.74 -8.97
N PHE A 99 1.36 -18.55 -8.48
CA PHE A 99 2.68 -18.19 -8.00
C PHE A 99 2.62 -17.87 -6.52
N THR A 100 3.63 -18.29 -5.78
CA THR A 100 3.76 -17.99 -4.35
C THR A 100 5.17 -17.54 -4.02
N GLY A 101 5.33 -16.54 -3.16
CA GLY A 101 6.64 -16.13 -2.66
C GLY A 101 6.53 -15.14 -1.51
N ASP A 102 7.69 -14.69 -1.02
CA ASP A 102 7.76 -13.59 -0.05
C ASP A 102 8.68 -12.50 -0.60
N ILE A 103 8.27 -11.24 -0.43
CA ILE A 103 9.07 -10.06 -0.78
C ILE A 103 9.14 -9.17 0.45
N LYS A 104 10.32 -9.03 1.09
CA LYS A 104 10.56 -8.06 2.19
C LYS A 104 9.37 -7.94 3.16
N GLU A 105 9.11 -9.02 3.91
CA GLU A 105 7.99 -9.13 4.89
C GLU A 105 6.58 -9.06 4.28
N THR A 106 6.45 -9.34 2.99
CA THR A 106 5.15 -9.38 2.28
C THR A 106 4.94 -10.77 1.71
N ALA A 107 3.88 -11.45 2.15
CA ALA A 107 3.47 -12.72 1.56
C ALA A 107 2.75 -12.44 0.24
N LEU A 108 3.08 -13.19 -0.82
CA LEU A 108 2.58 -12.98 -2.18
C LEU A 108 1.95 -14.25 -2.73
N ILE A 109 0.72 -14.11 -3.25
CA ILE A 109 0.02 -15.11 -4.06
C ILE A 109 -0.40 -14.44 -5.38
N SER A 110 -0.05 -15.01 -6.52
CA SER A 110 -0.56 -14.56 -7.82
C SER A 110 -1.33 -15.68 -8.50
N TYR A 111 -2.59 -15.43 -8.84
CA TYR A 111 -3.40 -16.34 -9.63
C TYR A 111 -3.52 -15.81 -11.05
N GLN A 112 -3.23 -16.67 -12.01
CA GLN A 112 -3.37 -16.39 -13.44
C GLN A 112 -4.36 -17.35 -14.07
N THR A 113 -5.20 -16.83 -14.96
CA THR A 113 -6.19 -17.59 -15.73
C THR A 113 -6.34 -17.02 -17.13
N THR A 114 -6.65 -17.87 -18.12
CA THR A 114 -7.07 -17.42 -19.46
C THR A 114 -8.57 -17.15 -19.56
N SER A 115 -9.34 -17.46 -18.52
CA SER A 115 -10.79 -17.24 -18.48
C SER A 115 -11.13 -15.86 -17.90
N TYR A 116 -11.68 -14.98 -18.73
CA TYR A 116 -12.21 -13.69 -18.26
C TYR A 116 -13.32 -13.85 -17.21
N ALA A 117 -14.19 -14.85 -17.37
CA ALA A 117 -15.29 -15.09 -16.44
C ALA A 117 -14.77 -15.41 -15.02
N GLU A 118 -13.74 -16.26 -14.90
CA GLU A 118 -13.14 -16.54 -13.58
C GLU A 118 -12.50 -15.29 -12.96
N PHE A 119 -11.84 -14.48 -13.78
CA PHE A 119 -11.22 -13.23 -13.34
C PHE A 119 -12.26 -12.22 -12.85
N ASP A 120 -13.36 -12.03 -13.60
CA ASP A 120 -14.43 -11.10 -13.27
C ASP A 120 -15.20 -11.53 -12.00
N GLU A 121 -15.42 -12.83 -11.82
CA GLU A 121 -15.97 -13.40 -10.58
C GLU A 121 -15.07 -13.11 -9.36
N LEU A 122 -13.73 -13.27 -9.51
CA LEU A 122 -12.79 -12.92 -8.45
C LEU A 122 -12.83 -11.44 -8.10
N LEU A 123 -12.86 -10.56 -9.12
CA LEU A 123 -12.95 -9.11 -8.89
C LEU A 123 -14.26 -8.72 -8.20
N THR A 124 -15.36 -9.33 -8.60
CA THR A 124 -16.67 -9.06 -8.02
C THR A 124 -16.72 -9.51 -6.56
N ALA A 125 -16.22 -10.71 -6.25
CA ALA A 125 -16.14 -11.22 -4.89
C ALA A 125 -15.21 -10.35 -4.02
N MET A 126 -14.02 -10.01 -4.51
CA MET A 126 -13.06 -9.15 -3.82
C MET A 126 -13.65 -7.77 -3.49
N LYS A 127 -14.34 -7.11 -4.44
CA LYS A 127 -15.01 -5.83 -4.18
C LYS A 127 -16.11 -5.94 -3.14
N LYS A 128 -16.87 -7.04 -3.15
CA LYS A 128 -17.90 -7.32 -2.15
C LYS A 128 -17.33 -7.45 -0.74
N ASP A 129 -16.10 -7.93 -0.63
CA ASP A 129 -15.36 -8.03 0.64
C ASP A 129 -14.74 -6.71 1.13
N GLY A 130 -15.03 -5.59 0.45
CA GLY A 130 -14.65 -4.25 0.90
C GLY A 130 -13.32 -3.74 0.35
N PHE A 131 -12.73 -4.43 -0.63
CA PHE A 131 -11.60 -3.90 -1.39
C PHE A 131 -12.05 -2.76 -2.30
N TYR A 132 -11.31 -1.66 -2.24
CA TYR A 132 -11.57 -0.47 -3.05
C TYR A 132 -10.35 -0.11 -3.89
N CYS A 133 -10.58 0.65 -4.96
CA CYS A 133 -9.53 1.25 -5.78
C CYS A 133 -9.83 2.73 -5.99
N ASN A 134 -8.80 3.57 -6.04
CA ASN A 134 -8.96 4.99 -6.32
C ASN A 134 -8.98 5.30 -7.83
N THR A 135 -8.65 4.31 -8.67
CA THR A 135 -8.72 4.41 -10.13
C THR A 135 -10.17 4.31 -10.62
N PRO A 136 -10.58 5.08 -11.65
CA PRO A 136 -11.92 4.99 -12.22
C PRO A 136 -12.30 3.57 -12.67
N ALA A 137 -13.57 3.19 -12.49
CA ALA A 137 -14.06 1.83 -12.73
C ALA A 137 -13.81 1.30 -14.16
N ALA A 138 -13.77 2.18 -15.17
CA ALA A 138 -13.52 1.82 -16.56
C ALA A 138 -12.09 1.29 -16.80
N ALA A 139 -11.10 1.73 -16.01
CA ALA A 139 -9.70 1.34 -16.17
C ALA A 139 -9.40 -0.10 -15.73
N ALA A 140 -10.22 -0.66 -14.83
CA ALA A 140 -9.97 -1.99 -14.22
C ALA A 140 -10.01 -3.17 -15.21
N GLN A 141 -10.52 -2.97 -16.43
CA GLN A 141 -10.61 -4.00 -17.46
C GLN A 141 -9.48 -3.94 -18.50
N THR A 142 -8.79 -2.79 -18.59
CA THR A 142 -7.81 -2.50 -19.64
C THR A 142 -6.41 -2.22 -19.09
N GLU A 143 -6.32 -1.83 -17.82
CA GLU A 143 -5.07 -1.43 -17.19
C GLU A 143 -4.88 -2.12 -15.82
N PRO A 144 -3.63 -2.32 -15.38
CA PRO A 144 -3.35 -2.74 -14.02
C PRO A 144 -3.96 -1.79 -13.00
N VAL A 145 -4.75 -2.32 -12.07
CA VAL A 145 -5.36 -1.55 -10.98
C VAL A 145 -4.92 -2.12 -9.64
N LEU A 146 -4.69 -1.22 -8.68
CA LEU A 146 -4.39 -1.55 -7.31
C LEU A 146 -5.66 -1.43 -6.46
N PHE A 147 -6.04 -2.53 -5.83
CA PHE A 147 -7.06 -2.59 -4.82
C PHE A 147 -6.42 -2.71 -3.44
N GLN A 148 -7.05 -2.12 -2.43
CA GLN A 148 -6.52 -2.08 -1.06
C GLN A 148 -7.65 -2.40 -0.07
N HIS A 149 -7.29 -3.12 0.98
CA HIS A 149 -8.13 -3.35 2.15
C HIS A 149 -7.27 -3.79 3.33
N ASN A 150 -7.27 -3.02 4.41
CA ASN A 150 -6.46 -3.29 5.60
C ASN A 150 -4.97 -3.51 5.25
N ASP A 151 -4.37 -4.62 5.67
CA ASP A 151 -2.99 -5.01 5.41
C ASP A 151 -2.79 -5.76 4.08
N ILE A 152 -3.84 -5.83 3.24
CA ILE A 152 -3.83 -6.57 1.97
C ILE A 152 -3.96 -5.60 0.78
N THR A 153 -3.16 -5.86 -0.24
CA THR A 153 -3.32 -5.24 -1.56
C THR A 153 -3.50 -6.28 -2.64
N VAL A 154 -4.24 -5.93 -3.68
CA VAL A 154 -4.45 -6.78 -4.86
C VAL A 154 -4.14 -5.98 -6.10
N ARG A 155 -3.17 -6.43 -6.89
CA ARG A 155 -2.87 -5.85 -8.20
C ARG A 155 -3.42 -6.73 -9.31
N THR A 156 -4.14 -6.14 -10.24
CA THR A 156 -4.54 -6.83 -11.48
C THR A 156 -3.50 -6.62 -12.56
N PHE A 157 -3.31 -7.62 -13.43
CA PHE A 157 -2.48 -7.47 -14.61
C PHE A 157 -3.07 -8.26 -15.78
N PHE A 158 -2.68 -7.87 -16.99
CA PHE A 158 -3.04 -8.57 -18.21
C PHE A 158 -1.78 -8.74 -19.06
N SER A 159 -1.62 -9.90 -19.67
CA SER A 159 -0.60 -10.11 -20.71
C SER A 159 -1.22 -10.84 -21.90
N VAL A 160 -0.62 -10.69 -23.07
CA VAL A 160 -1.00 -11.47 -24.25
C VAL A 160 0.20 -12.33 -24.63
N THR A 161 -0.01 -13.63 -24.71
CA THR A 161 1.02 -14.60 -25.13
C THR A 161 0.37 -15.48 -26.19
N ASP A 162 0.96 -15.54 -27.38
CA ASP A 162 0.45 -16.32 -28.52
C ASP A 162 -1.04 -16.06 -28.83
N SER A 163 -1.44 -14.79 -28.83
CA SER A 163 -2.83 -14.33 -29.03
C SER A 163 -3.82 -14.72 -27.93
N ILE A 164 -3.36 -15.35 -26.84
CA ILE A 164 -4.18 -15.68 -25.67
C ILE A 164 -3.97 -14.60 -24.61
N LYS A 165 -5.07 -13.96 -24.19
CA LYS A 165 -5.06 -13.01 -23.08
C LYS A 165 -5.04 -13.76 -21.75
N ASN A 166 -4.01 -13.51 -20.96
CA ASN A 166 -3.85 -13.99 -19.59
C ASN A 166 -4.25 -12.87 -18.63
N TYR A 167 -5.06 -13.24 -17.64
CA TYR A 167 -5.56 -12.39 -16.58
C TYR A 167 -4.88 -12.77 -15.27
N ALA A 168 -4.45 -11.80 -14.47
CA ALA A 168 -3.77 -12.06 -13.21
C ALA A 168 -4.33 -11.23 -12.06
N LEU A 169 -4.48 -11.85 -10.88
CA LEU A 169 -4.63 -11.15 -9.59
C LEU A 169 -3.45 -11.52 -8.69
N GLN A 170 -2.68 -10.51 -8.30
CA GLN A 170 -1.59 -10.64 -7.35
C GLN A 170 -2.03 -10.09 -5.99
N VAL A 171 -2.27 -10.98 -5.04
CA VAL A 171 -2.59 -10.68 -3.65
C VAL A 171 -1.29 -10.58 -2.85
N GLN A 172 -1.12 -9.48 -2.14
CA GLN A 172 0.01 -9.21 -1.26
C GLN A 172 -0.50 -8.87 0.13
N LYS A 173 -0.02 -9.59 1.15
CA LYS A 173 -0.28 -9.28 2.55
C LYS A 173 0.99 -8.73 3.18
N LYS A 174 0.94 -7.49 3.65
CA LYS A 174 2.06 -6.85 4.35
C LYS A 174 2.03 -7.27 5.81
N ILE A 175 3.16 -7.74 6.33
CA ILE A 175 3.34 -7.87 7.78
C ILE A 175 3.67 -6.48 8.31
N LEU A 176 2.75 -5.94 9.12
CA LEU A 176 2.95 -4.66 9.82
C LEU A 176 3.71 -4.91 11.13
N PRO A 177 4.55 -3.95 11.59
CA PRO A 177 5.28 -4.09 12.85
C PRO A 177 4.32 -4.21 14.04
N ASN A 178 4.77 -4.77 15.16
CA ASN A 178 3.92 -4.77 16.36
C ASN A 178 3.88 -3.35 16.96
N PRO A 179 2.79 -2.98 17.68
CA PRO A 179 2.68 -1.67 18.34
C PRO A 179 3.85 -1.30 19.26
N LYS A 180 4.45 -2.30 19.91
CA LYS A 180 5.60 -2.09 20.81
C LYS A 180 6.92 -1.82 20.07
N ASP A 181 6.97 -2.15 18.78
CA ASP A 181 8.18 -2.03 17.96
C ASP A 181 8.25 -0.67 17.24
N VAL A 182 7.17 0.12 17.24
CA VAL A 182 7.11 1.45 16.62
C VAL A 182 7.49 2.52 17.64
N ASN A 183 8.79 2.82 17.75
CA ASN A 183 9.33 3.74 18.75
C ASN A 183 9.96 4.98 18.14
N PHE A 184 10.52 4.86 16.94
CA PHE A 184 11.22 5.95 16.24
C PHE A 184 10.45 6.39 15.00
N GLY A 185 10.74 7.62 14.54
CA GLY A 185 10.21 8.12 13.26
C GLY A 185 10.55 7.22 12.07
N ASP A 186 11.70 6.55 12.08
CA ASP A 186 12.09 5.57 11.05
C ASP A 186 11.14 4.37 10.95
N ASP A 187 10.55 3.93 12.08
CA ASP A 187 9.67 2.76 12.09
C ASP A 187 8.36 3.02 11.32
N LEU A 188 8.02 4.30 11.13
CA LEU A 188 6.89 4.75 10.34
C LEU A 188 7.06 4.49 8.84
N LEU A 189 8.29 4.30 8.35
CA LEU A 189 8.55 3.95 6.95
C LEU A 189 7.98 2.57 6.56
N ALA A 190 7.66 1.72 7.53
CA ALA A 190 6.99 0.44 7.29
C ALA A 190 5.56 0.60 6.73
N PHE A 191 4.92 1.76 6.96
CA PHE A 191 3.54 2.06 6.55
C PHE A 191 3.51 2.79 5.21
N ASN A 192 3.84 2.06 4.14
CA ASN A 192 3.98 2.62 2.80
C ASN A 192 2.65 2.83 2.02
N SER A 193 1.52 2.92 2.72
CA SER A 193 0.23 3.33 2.13
C SER A 193 -0.71 3.95 3.16
N HIS A 194 -1.63 4.80 2.68
CA HIS A 194 -2.70 5.37 3.51
C HIS A 194 -3.57 4.31 4.19
N GLU A 195 -3.84 3.20 3.50
CA GLU A 195 -4.66 2.12 4.05
C GLU A 195 -3.95 1.41 5.21
N TYR A 196 -2.64 1.19 5.10
CA TYR A 196 -1.85 0.60 6.20
C TYR A 196 -1.83 1.50 7.43
N LEU A 197 -1.70 2.82 7.24
CA LEU A 197 -1.81 3.78 8.33
C LEU A 197 -3.20 3.72 8.98
N SER A 198 -4.25 3.77 8.17
CA SER A 198 -5.63 3.82 8.64
C SER A 198 -6.06 2.54 9.35
N TYR A 199 -5.58 1.38 8.86
CA TYR A 199 -5.80 0.08 9.49
C TYR A 199 -5.09 -0.03 10.83
N TYR A 200 -3.83 0.39 10.89
CA TYR A 200 -2.98 0.19 12.07
C TYR A 200 -3.24 1.22 13.17
N PHE A 201 -3.25 2.51 12.83
CA PHE A 201 -3.43 3.60 13.79
C PHE A 201 -4.91 3.99 13.98
N GLY A 202 -5.80 3.47 13.14
CA GLY A 202 -7.23 3.79 13.14
C GLY A 202 -7.58 5.00 12.28
N LYS A 203 -8.68 4.90 11.52
CA LYS A 203 -9.19 5.93 10.59
C LYS A 203 -9.42 7.30 11.22
N ASN A 204 -9.62 7.38 12.53
CA ASN A 204 -9.79 8.66 13.22
C ASN A 204 -8.47 9.42 13.37
N ASN A 205 -7.35 8.71 13.43
CA ASN A 205 -6.02 9.26 13.62
C ASN A 205 -5.30 9.56 12.30
N VAL A 206 -5.86 9.15 11.16
CA VAL A 206 -5.26 9.34 9.84
C VAL A 206 -6.21 10.15 8.96
N LYS A 207 -5.74 11.29 8.45
CA LYS A 207 -6.53 12.20 7.62
C LYS A 207 -5.90 12.35 6.24
N ASN A 208 -6.75 12.53 5.23
CA ASN A 208 -6.31 12.94 3.90
C ASN A 208 -6.21 14.46 3.89
N ASP A 209 -5.16 14.98 3.25
CA ASP A 209 -4.92 16.42 3.20
C ASP A 209 -4.10 16.78 1.95
N ILE A 210 -3.93 18.07 1.70
CA ILE A 210 -3.09 18.63 0.65
C ILE A 210 -1.95 19.42 1.31
N TYR A 211 -0.72 19.08 0.96
CA TYR A 211 0.47 19.80 1.38
C TYR A 211 0.93 20.76 0.29
N PHE A 212 1.15 22.03 0.64
CA PHE A 212 1.65 23.06 -0.28
C PHE A 212 3.17 23.12 -0.21
N LEU A 213 3.86 22.55 -1.21
CA LEU A 213 5.32 22.63 -1.33
C LEU A 213 5.75 24.07 -1.67
N SER A 214 5.03 24.69 -2.61
CA SER A 214 5.12 26.09 -2.97
C SER A 214 3.73 26.67 -3.29
N GLU A 215 3.64 27.92 -3.73
CA GLU A 215 2.34 28.52 -4.12
C GLU A 215 1.64 27.76 -5.24
N ASN A 216 2.41 27.17 -6.17
CA ASN A 216 1.89 26.49 -7.36
C ASN A 216 2.09 24.97 -7.33
N GLU A 217 2.73 24.44 -6.28
CA GLU A 217 3.07 23.03 -6.18
C GLU A 217 2.43 22.43 -4.94
N VAL A 218 1.59 21.43 -5.15
CA VAL A 218 0.86 20.74 -4.10
C VAL A 218 1.05 19.24 -4.21
N ALA A 219 1.07 18.57 -3.06
CA ALA A 219 1.13 17.13 -2.96
C ALA A 219 -0.05 16.62 -2.15
N ARG A 220 -0.74 15.58 -2.64
CA ARG A 220 -1.73 14.86 -1.85
C ARG A 220 -1.00 14.03 -0.80
N CYS A 221 -1.42 14.18 0.44
CA CYS A 221 -0.72 13.61 1.57
C CYS A 221 -1.66 12.89 2.52
N SER A 222 -1.08 12.21 3.49
CA SER A 222 -1.81 11.70 4.65
C SER A 222 -1.17 12.20 5.93
N VAL A 223 -2.00 12.66 6.86
CA VAL A 223 -1.57 13.22 8.12
C VAL A 223 -1.94 12.24 9.23
N LEU A 224 -0.93 11.71 9.90
CA LEU A 224 -1.07 10.88 11.10
C LEU A 224 -1.09 11.79 12.33
N PHE A 225 -2.03 11.57 13.26
CA PHE A 225 -2.23 12.33 14.49
C PHE A 225 -2.31 13.86 14.29
N LEU A 226 -3.16 14.28 13.35
CA LEU A 226 -3.40 15.70 13.03
C LEU A 226 -3.68 16.53 14.30
N ASN A 227 -3.04 17.71 14.39
CA ASN A 227 -3.10 18.66 15.51
C ASN A 227 -2.55 18.12 16.85
N THR A 228 -1.52 17.26 16.81
CA THR A 228 -0.85 16.76 18.02
C THR A 228 0.67 16.87 17.90
N ASN A 229 1.38 16.81 19.03
CA ASN A 229 2.84 16.68 19.05
C ASN A 229 3.36 15.35 18.49
N ARG A 230 2.51 14.46 17.99
CA ARG A 230 2.90 13.24 17.25
C ARG A 230 2.56 13.32 15.77
N GLN A 231 2.22 14.51 15.25
CA GLN A 231 1.83 14.68 13.86
C GLN A 231 2.94 14.25 12.90
N VAL A 232 2.59 13.50 11.86
CA VAL A 232 3.51 13.14 10.77
C VAL A 232 2.77 13.28 9.44
N VAL A 233 3.41 13.92 8.46
CA VAL A 233 2.84 14.03 7.10
C VAL A 233 3.55 13.06 6.19
N TYR A 234 2.77 12.20 5.56
CA TYR A 234 3.21 11.28 4.52
C TYR A 234 2.97 11.93 3.17
N ILE A 235 4.05 12.27 2.48
CA ILE A 235 4.00 12.66 1.07
C ILE A 235 4.13 11.40 0.22
N TRP A 236 3.15 11.17 -0.65
CA TRP A 236 3.07 9.96 -1.47
C TRP A 236 3.65 10.20 -2.86
N LYS A 237 4.44 9.24 -3.33
CA LYS A 237 4.94 9.21 -4.72
C LYS A 237 3.85 8.77 -5.70
N ASP A 238 2.99 7.83 -5.31
CA ASP A 238 1.75 7.51 -6.03
C ASP A 238 0.59 8.20 -5.29
N ASP A 239 0.21 9.39 -5.77
CA ASP A 239 -0.80 10.25 -5.15
C ASP A 239 -2.24 9.77 -5.42
N VAL A 240 -2.45 9.00 -6.50
CA VAL A 240 -3.73 8.39 -6.86
C VAL A 240 -4.08 7.28 -5.88
N ASN A 241 -3.16 6.33 -5.68
CA ASN A 241 -3.37 5.21 -4.78
C ASN A 241 -2.90 5.49 -3.34
N LYS A 242 -2.26 6.64 -3.11
CA LYS A 242 -1.70 7.07 -1.81
C LYS A 242 -0.81 5.98 -1.21
N CYS A 243 0.11 5.52 -2.04
CA CYS A 243 1.08 4.49 -1.66
C CYS A 243 2.47 4.85 -2.18
N THR A 244 3.48 4.14 -1.70
CA THR A 244 4.90 4.48 -1.94
C THR A 244 5.26 5.83 -1.35
N ILE A 245 6.02 5.82 -0.26
CA ILE A 245 6.45 7.05 0.39
C ILE A 245 7.41 7.79 -0.54
N ASP A 246 7.21 9.09 -0.71
CA ASP A 246 8.24 9.98 -1.24
C ASP A 246 9.11 10.48 -0.09
N HIS A 247 8.48 11.10 0.92
CA HIS A 247 9.14 11.49 2.17
C HIS A 247 8.13 11.64 3.33
N LEU A 248 8.62 11.52 4.56
CA LEU A 248 7.87 11.80 5.79
C LEU A 248 8.31 13.13 6.40
N LEU A 249 7.37 13.97 6.81
CA LEU A 249 7.67 15.26 7.44
C LEU A 249 7.31 15.23 8.94
N PHE A 250 8.29 15.62 9.76
CA PHE A 250 8.18 15.76 11.21
C PHE A 250 8.41 17.22 11.61
N GLY A 251 7.58 17.75 12.52
CA GLY A 251 7.68 19.12 13.03
C GLY A 251 7.30 20.21 12.01
N GLY A 252 7.49 21.46 12.43
CA GLY A 252 7.46 22.66 11.61
C GLY A 252 6.08 23.25 11.32
N GLN A 253 6.08 24.38 10.59
CA GLN A 253 4.86 24.96 10.01
C GLN A 253 4.49 24.11 8.80
N GLN A 254 3.70 23.08 9.05
CA GLN A 254 3.25 22.23 7.96
C GLN A 254 2.21 23.00 7.16
N LYS A 255 2.54 23.29 5.90
CA LYS A 255 1.69 24.01 4.94
C LYS A 255 0.55 23.10 4.48
N LEU A 256 -0.28 22.64 5.41
CA LEU A 256 -1.42 21.77 5.17
C LEU A 256 -2.66 22.61 4.88
N GLU A 257 -3.51 22.15 3.96
CA GLU A 257 -4.78 22.80 3.67
C GLU A 257 -5.67 22.89 4.91
N SER A 258 -5.74 21.80 5.68
CA SER A 258 -6.53 21.76 6.93
C SER A 258 -6.05 22.73 8.03
N LEU A 259 -4.82 23.21 7.93
CA LEU A 259 -4.22 24.15 8.88
C LEU A 259 -4.25 25.60 8.40
N LYS A 260 -4.63 25.88 7.15
CA LYS A 260 -4.69 27.28 6.64
C LYS A 260 -5.62 28.21 7.43
N GLN A 261 -6.60 27.64 8.15
CA GLN A 261 -7.56 28.41 8.95
C GLN A 261 -7.24 28.42 10.45
N ASN A 262 -6.30 27.58 10.89
CA ASN A 262 -5.92 27.45 12.29
C ASN A 262 -4.42 27.77 12.40
N ASP A 263 -4.05 28.87 13.03
CA ASP A 263 -2.65 29.24 13.32
C ASP A 263 -1.96 28.28 14.33
N ASN A 264 -2.43 27.03 14.43
CA ASN A 264 -1.88 25.99 15.28
C ASN A 264 -0.53 25.53 14.72
N PHE A 265 0.53 26.12 15.26
CA PHE A 265 1.89 25.73 15.00
C PHE A 265 2.29 24.53 15.88
N ILE A 266 2.74 23.44 15.26
CA ILE A 266 3.34 22.31 15.98
C ILE A 266 4.84 22.56 16.08
N ALA A 267 5.22 23.34 17.10
CA ALA A 267 6.61 23.70 17.36
C ALA A 267 7.46 22.49 17.75
N GLU A 268 6.87 21.56 18.49
CA GLU A 268 7.54 20.39 19.07
C GLU A 268 6.88 19.10 18.59
N ASN A 269 7.72 18.14 18.23
CA ASN A 269 7.29 16.82 17.77
C ASN A 269 8.02 15.74 18.57
N ASN A 270 7.26 14.79 19.12
CA ASN A 270 7.76 13.74 19.99
C ASN A 270 8.44 12.60 19.24
N TRP A 271 8.40 12.59 17.90
CA TRP A 271 9.12 11.59 17.13
C TRP A 271 10.62 11.91 17.14
N ILE A 272 11.38 10.94 17.63
CA ILE A 272 12.84 10.92 17.56
C ILE A 272 13.24 9.92 16.47
N LEU A 273 14.18 10.29 15.61
CA LEU A 273 14.76 9.37 14.63
C LEU A 273 15.74 8.41 15.31
N LYS A 274 16.07 7.28 14.66
CA LYS A 274 17.08 6.33 15.16
C LYS A 274 18.47 6.97 15.28
N SER A 275 18.74 8.01 14.50
CA SER A 275 19.95 8.82 14.60
C SER A 275 19.98 9.70 15.85
N GLY A 276 18.84 9.91 16.52
CA GLY A 276 18.67 10.78 17.68
C GLY A 276 18.09 12.16 17.35
N ILE A 277 17.96 12.51 16.06
CA ILE A 277 17.41 13.81 15.63
C ILE A 277 15.92 13.89 15.98
N HIS A 278 15.47 15.04 16.47
CA HIS A 278 14.06 15.34 16.67
C HIS A 278 13.79 16.83 16.41
N ALA A 279 12.53 17.17 16.14
CA ALA A 279 12.13 18.58 15.99
C ALA A 279 12.29 19.31 17.33
N GLY A 280 12.72 20.57 17.27
CA GLY A 280 13.03 21.40 18.43
C GLY A 280 14.46 21.26 18.96
N MET A 281 15.24 20.27 18.50
CA MET A 281 16.66 20.12 18.87
C MET A 281 17.45 21.37 18.47
N SER A 282 18.33 21.88 19.34
CA SER A 282 19.16 23.05 19.05
C SER A 282 20.24 22.73 18.00
N LEU A 283 20.72 23.76 17.30
CA LEU A 283 21.85 23.63 16.38
C LEU A 283 23.09 23.04 17.08
N PHE A 284 23.33 23.43 18.32
CA PHE A 284 24.45 22.92 19.12
C PHE A 284 24.34 21.41 19.36
N GLU A 285 23.16 20.91 19.75
CA GLU A 285 22.91 19.48 19.94
C GLU A 285 23.06 18.72 18.63
N LEU A 286 22.48 19.24 17.53
CA LEU A 286 22.59 18.63 16.20
C LEU A 286 24.06 18.54 15.74
N ARG A 287 24.84 19.59 15.96
CA ARG A 287 26.28 19.65 15.67
C ARG A 287 27.09 18.63 16.49
N ARG A 288 26.77 18.47 17.77
CA ARG A 288 27.39 17.44 18.63
C ARG A 288 27.01 16.03 18.19
N LEU A 289 25.75 15.82 17.80
CA LEU A 289 25.25 14.54 17.33
C LEU A 289 25.90 14.13 16.00
N ASN A 290 26.14 15.09 15.10
CA ASN A 290 26.86 14.84 13.84
C ASN A 290 28.36 14.57 14.03
N GLU A 291 28.93 14.98 15.16
CA GLU A 291 30.36 14.93 15.51
C GLU A 291 31.27 15.77 14.59
N ASN A 292 30.81 16.18 13.40
CA ASN A 292 31.49 17.10 12.48
C ASN A 292 30.70 18.38 12.21
N ASP A 293 31.42 19.43 11.81
CA ASP A 293 30.82 20.68 11.34
C ASP A 293 30.09 20.46 10.03
N PHE A 294 29.04 21.22 9.80
CA PHE A 294 28.18 21.08 8.64
C PHE A 294 27.65 22.43 8.18
N LYS A 295 27.32 22.49 6.89
CA LYS A 295 26.85 23.71 6.22
C LYS A 295 25.34 23.69 6.03
N PHE A 296 24.73 24.86 6.11
CA PHE A 296 23.33 25.07 5.76
C PHE A 296 23.16 26.38 4.99
N TYR A 297 22.05 26.51 4.27
CA TYR A 297 21.74 27.71 3.50
C TYR A 297 21.40 28.89 4.44
N GLY A 298 22.01 30.05 4.21
CA GLY A 298 21.77 31.28 4.98
C GLY A 298 20.54 32.07 4.50
N GLY A 299 20.32 33.26 5.07
CA GLY A 299 19.09 34.04 4.86
C GLY A 299 18.87 34.55 3.43
N ASN A 300 19.93 34.66 2.62
CA ASN A 300 19.84 35.10 1.21
C ASN A 300 19.48 33.97 0.24
N ALA A 301 19.39 32.73 0.72
CA ALA A 301 19.08 31.57 -0.11
C ALA A 301 17.57 31.30 -0.17
N ALA A 302 17.09 30.82 -1.32
CA ALA A 302 15.70 30.42 -1.50
C ALA A 302 15.24 29.34 -0.49
N ASN A 303 16.18 28.49 -0.05
CA ASN A 303 15.95 27.42 0.91
C ASN A 303 16.67 27.71 2.25
N SER A 304 16.59 28.95 2.75
CA SER A 304 17.20 29.35 4.03
C SER A 304 16.91 28.33 5.14
N GLY A 305 17.96 27.97 5.90
CA GLY A 305 17.91 26.98 6.99
C GLY A 305 18.06 25.52 6.56
N LEU A 306 17.95 25.20 5.25
CA LEU A 306 18.13 23.82 4.77
C LEU A 306 19.59 23.37 4.91
N VAL A 307 19.81 22.23 5.57
CA VAL A 307 21.14 21.61 5.73
C VAL A 307 21.58 20.97 4.41
N LEU A 308 22.84 21.19 4.02
CA LEU A 308 23.37 20.65 2.78
C LEU A 308 23.55 19.11 2.88
N GLN A 309 23.12 18.39 1.84
CA GLN A 309 23.14 16.91 1.82
C GLN A 309 24.53 16.29 1.70
N HIS A 310 25.54 17.07 1.29
CA HIS A 310 26.92 16.61 1.10
C HIS A 310 27.82 16.86 2.32
N ASN A 311 27.23 17.24 3.46
CA ASN A 311 27.98 17.37 4.70
C ASN A 311 28.50 16.01 5.16
N THR A 312 29.62 16.04 5.88
CA THR A 312 30.26 14.82 6.43
C THR A 312 29.99 14.72 7.93
N GLY A 313 30.19 13.53 8.50
CA GLY A 313 29.92 13.27 9.91
C GLY A 313 29.17 11.96 10.09
N LYS A 314 28.53 11.84 11.24
CA LYS A 314 27.79 10.63 11.65
C LYS A 314 26.37 10.60 11.11
N LEU A 315 25.77 11.76 10.85
CA LEU A 315 24.40 11.85 10.35
C LEU A 315 24.37 11.76 8.82
N ASP A 316 23.33 11.11 8.29
CA ASP A 316 23.08 11.06 6.86
C ASP A 316 22.04 12.13 6.49
N PHE A 317 22.50 13.34 6.18
CA PHE A 317 21.62 14.45 5.78
C PHE A 317 20.96 14.27 4.42
N LYS A 318 21.31 13.24 3.64
CA LYS A 318 20.57 12.87 2.42
C LYS A 318 19.34 12.06 2.76
N LYS A 319 19.44 11.16 3.74
CA LYS A 319 18.28 10.42 4.27
C LYS A 319 17.43 11.30 5.18
N GLU A 320 18.07 12.09 6.03
CA GLU A 320 17.46 12.91 7.08
C GLU A 320 17.64 14.38 6.71
N ASN A 321 16.80 14.87 5.81
CA ASN A 321 16.91 16.22 5.30
C ASN A 321 16.33 17.22 6.33
N ILE A 322 17.13 18.18 6.78
CA ILE A 322 16.82 19.04 7.93
C ILE A 322 16.64 20.48 7.48
N ILE A 323 15.58 21.12 7.97
CA ILE A 323 15.35 22.55 7.84
C ILE A 323 15.44 23.17 9.24
N LEU A 324 16.35 24.13 9.39
CA LEU A 324 16.54 24.89 10.62
C LEU A 324 15.62 26.11 10.66
N GLY A 325 14.98 26.34 11.80
CA GLY A 325 14.34 27.60 12.15
C GLY A 325 15.31 28.48 12.93
N CYS A 326 15.16 29.80 12.82
CA CYS A 326 15.95 30.75 13.60
C CYS A 326 15.07 31.76 14.34
N MET A 327 15.42 32.08 15.59
CA MET A 327 14.72 33.09 16.39
C MET A 327 15.36 34.48 16.33
N ASN A 328 16.68 34.58 16.13
CA ASN A 328 17.44 35.84 16.24
C ASN A 328 18.34 36.15 15.02
N CYS A 329 17.99 35.65 13.83
CA CYS A 329 18.81 35.78 12.62
C CYS A 329 18.53 37.02 11.76
N ASN A 330 18.12 38.14 12.36
CA ASN A 330 17.74 39.36 11.64
C ASN A 330 18.94 40.26 11.30
N ASP A 331 20.16 39.85 11.63
CA ASP A 331 21.36 40.62 11.34
C ASP A 331 21.83 40.47 9.89
N LYS A 332 22.64 41.43 9.46
CA LYS A 332 23.13 41.51 8.08
C LYS A 332 24.03 40.33 7.71
N ASN A 333 24.76 39.74 8.65
CA ASN A 333 25.69 38.65 8.36
C ASN A 333 24.89 37.39 7.98
N PHE A 334 23.89 37.03 8.77
CA PHE A 334 22.99 35.93 8.43
C PHE A 334 22.17 36.22 7.17
N SER A 335 21.57 37.42 7.09
CA SER A 335 20.64 37.77 6.00
C SER A 335 21.31 37.84 4.63
N SER A 336 22.62 38.14 4.56
CA SER A 336 23.35 38.23 3.29
C SER A 336 24.10 36.95 2.92
N ALA A 337 24.33 36.05 3.88
CA ALA A 337 25.05 34.80 3.65
C ALA A 337 24.23 33.83 2.78
N ALA A 338 24.89 33.23 1.79
CA ALA A 338 24.31 32.16 1.00
C ALA A 338 24.43 30.79 1.70
N ILE A 339 25.57 30.56 2.36
CA ILE A 339 25.89 29.32 3.10
C ILE A 339 26.57 29.72 4.40
N ILE A 340 26.23 29.02 5.49
CA ILE A 340 26.74 29.24 6.85
C ILE A 340 27.22 27.89 7.40
N ASN A 341 28.33 27.90 8.13
CA ASN A 341 28.79 26.72 8.90
C ASN A 341 28.11 26.69 10.28
N ALA A 342 27.82 25.50 10.81
CA ALA A 342 27.17 25.34 12.11
C ALA A 342 28.03 25.91 13.25
N ASP A 343 29.34 25.64 13.24
CA ASP A 343 30.25 26.15 14.28
C ASP A 343 30.33 27.69 14.28
N ASP A 344 30.33 28.33 13.11
CA ASP A 344 30.30 29.79 12.98
C ASP A 344 28.99 30.39 13.52
N ALA A 345 27.85 29.78 13.18
CA ALA A 345 26.55 30.24 13.66
C ALA A 345 26.40 30.08 15.19
N ILE A 346 26.98 29.02 15.76
CA ILE A 346 27.02 28.81 17.21
C ILE A 346 27.91 29.88 17.87
N ALA A 347 29.08 30.18 17.30
CA ALA A 347 29.98 31.22 17.79
C ALA A 347 29.36 32.62 17.73
N ASP A 348 28.55 32.88 16.70
CA ASP A 348 27.78 34.13 16.53
C ASP A 348 26.50 34.18 17.39
N GLU A 349 26.33 33.25 18.34
CA GLU A 349 25.20 33.16 19.27
C GLU A 349 23.83 33.11 18.56
N LYS A 350 23.76 32.47 17.39
CA LYS A 350 22.48 32.25 16.68
C LYS A 350 21.66 31.18 17.39
N ILE A 351 20.40 31.50 17.64
CA ILE A 351 19.38 30.60 18.19
C ILE A 351 18.70 29.90 17.03
N LEU A 352 19.36 28.83 16.57
CA LEU A 352 18.89 27.93 15.51
C LEU A 352 18.46 26.60 16.11
N PHE A 353 17.42 26.00 15.54
CA PHE A 353 16.86 24.73 15.98
C PHE A 353 16.27 23.95 14.80
N VAL A 354 16.15 22.63 14.93
CA VAL A 354 15.51 21.75 13.95
C VAL A 354 14.02 22.08 13.88
N LEU A 355 13.60 22.76 12.82
CA LEU A 355 12.21 23.11 12.60
C LEU A 355 11.45 21.95 11.97
N THR A 356 11.98 21.42 10.87
CA THR A 356 11.37 20.33 10.11
C THR A 356 12.41 19.27 9.77
N ILE A 357 12.00 18.01 9.85
CA ILE A 357 12.77 16.87 9.35
C ILE A 357 11.99 16.23 8.22
N ALA A 358 12.61 16.09 7.05
CA ALA A 358 12.11 15.31 5.93
C ALA A 358 12.91 14.01 5.84
N LEU A 359 12.27 12.89 6.22
CA LEU A 359 12.86 11.57 6.19
C LEU A 359 12.56 10.87 4.87
N ASN A 360 13.60 10.50 4.15
CA ASN A 360 13.53 9.80 2.86
C ASN A 360 13.65 8.26 3.08
N PRO A 361 12.85 7.45 2.37
CA PRO A 361 12.82 5.98 2.52
C PRO A 361 14.04 5.23 1.95
#